data_AF-A0A7C4S0I6-F1
#
_entry.id   AF-A0A7C4S0I6-F1
#
_cell.length_a   1.000
_cell.length_b   1.000
_cell.length_c   1.000
_cell.angle_alpha   90.00
_cell.angle_beta   90.00
_cell.angle_gamma   90.00
#
_symmetry.space_group_name_H-M   'P 1'
#
loop_
_entity.id
_entity.type
_entity.pdbx_description
1 polymer ?
#
loop_
_entity_poly.entity_id
_entity_poly.type
_entity_poly.pdbx_seq_one_letter_code
_entity_poly.pdbx_strand_id
1 'polypeptide(L)' 'MPKVLIIAGDVVEAQEIFYPFWRLKEEGIEVVVAAPSKKTLFTVVHDFEPGWETYIEKAQQPL' A
#
# COMPACT_ATOMS: atom_id res chain seq x y z
N MET A 1 -21.53 -5.99 9.65
CA MET A 1 -20.67 -5.72 8.48
C MET A 1 -19.27 -6.24 8.79
N PRO A 2 -18.56 -6.84 7.82
CA PRO A 2 -17.20 -7.31 8.04
C PRO A 2 -16.23 -6.15 8.30
N LYS A 3 -15.13 -6.44 8.99
CA LYS A 3 -14.05 -5.49 9.27
C LYS A 3 -12.73 -6.11 8.81
N VAL A 4 -11.92 -5.32 8.10
CA VAL A 4 -10.65 -5.76 7.50
C VAL A 4 -9.50 -4.99 8.14
N LEU A 5 -8.44 -5.72 8.49
CA LEU A 5 -7.16 -5.17 8.90
C LEU A 5 -6.15 -5.32 7.75
N ILE A 6 -5.63 -4.21 7.24
CA ILE A 6 -4.49 -4.18 6.34
C ILE A 6 -3.24 -3.89 7.19
N ILE A 7 -2.25 -4.77 7.13
CA ILE A 7 -0.99 -4.62 7.85
C ILE A 7 0.04 -4.07 6.87
N ALA A 8 0.67 -2.95 7.22
CA ALA A 8 1.73 -2.32 6.46
C ALA A 8 3.05 -2.29 7.26
N GLY A 9 4.17 -2.26 6.53
CA GLY A 9 5.51 -2.23 7.08
C GLY A 9 6.13 -0.84 7.12
N ASP A 10 7.40 -0.74 6.74
CA ASP A 10 8.10 0.53 6.61
C ASP A 10 7.76 1.26 5.30
N VAL A 11 7.63 0.48 4.23
CA VAL A 11 7.24 0.91 2.89
C VAL A 11 6.23 -0.10 2.34
N VAL A 12 5.34 0.35 1.45
CA VAL A 12 4.36 -0.50 0.76
C VAL A 12 4.19 -0.05 -0.69
N GLU A 13 3.99 -1.00 -1.61
CA GLU A 13 3.68 -0.64 -2.99
C GLU A 13 2.29 0.04 -3.06
N ALA A 14 2.20 1.11 -3.85
CA ALA A 14 1.03 1.98 -3.90
C ALA A 14 -0.25 1.24 -4.32
N GLN A 15 -0.21 0.43 -5.39
CA GLN A 15 -1.37 -0.35 -5.80
C GLN A 15 -1.76 -1.42 -4.78
N GLU A 16 -0.78 -2.08 -4.16
CA GLU A 16 -0.99 -3.12 -3.14
C GLU A 16 -1.72 -2.59 -1.89
N ILE A 17 -1.56 -1.31 -1.54
CA ILE A 17 -2.32 -0.71 -0.43
C ILE A 17 -3.61 -0.01 -0.91
N PHE A 18 -3.54 0.79 -1.97
CA PHE A 18 -4.66 1.64 -2.36
C PHE A 18 -5.81 0.86 -2.97
N TYR A 19 -5.52 -0.11 -3.84
CA TYR A 19 -6.57 -0.86 -4.51
C TYR A 19 -7.47 -1.61 -3.51
N PRO A 20 -6.96 -2.46 -2.59
CA PRO A 20 -7.82 -3.12 -1.61
C PRO A 20 -8.45 -2.13 -0.63
N PHE A 21 -7.74 -1.09 -0.19
CA PHE A 21 -8.29 -0.10 0.74
C PHE A 21 -9.54 0.58 0.18
N TRP A 22 -9.48 1.07 -1.06
CA TRP A 22 -10.60 1.75 -1.69
C TRP A 22 -11.70 0.79 -2.11
N ARG A 23 -11.36 -0.36 -2.70
CA ARG A 23 -12.38 -1.33 -3.13
C ARG A 23 -13.22 -1.86 -1.98
N LEU A 24 -12.61 -2.11 -0.83
CA LEU A 24 -13.33 -2.53 0.38
C LEU A 24 -14.24 -1.41 0.90
N LYS A 25 -13.76 -0.16 0.91
CA LYS A 25 -14.56 1.00 1.32
C LYS A 25 -15.76 1.25 0.41
N GLU A 26 -15.61 1.06 -0.89
CA GLU A 26 -16.70 1.16 -1.88
C GLU A 26 -17.82 0.15 -1.61
N GLU A 27 -17.50 -1.02 -1.06
CA GLU A 27 -18.47 -2.05 -0.62
C GLU A 27 -19.03 -1.79 0.79
N GLY A 28 -18.72 -0.64 1.41
CA GLY A 28 -19.17 -0.30 2.77
C GLY A 28 -18.49 -1.10 3.88
N ILE A 29 -17.33 -1.71 3.61
CA ILE A 29 -16.57 -2.49 4.60
C ILE A 29 -15.72 -1.56 5.46
N GLU A 30 -15.68 -1.82 6.77
CA GLU A 30 -14.78 -1.09 7.67
C GLU A 30 -13.34 -1.57 7.45
N VAL A 31 -12.44 -0.65 7.08
CA VAL A 31 -11.02 -0.96 6.83
C VAL A 31 -10.15 -0.20 7.82
N VAL A 32 -9.27 -0.93 8.51
CA VAL A 32 -8.25 -0.37 9.40
C VAL A 32 -6.88 -0.69 8.81
N VAL A 33 -6.01 0.32 8.75
CA VAL A 33 -4.59 0.14 8.39
C VAL A 33 -3.76 0.22 9.66
N ALA A 34 -2.86 -0.74 9.87
CA ALA A 34 -1.95 -0.75 11.01
C ALA A 34 -0.51 -1.02 10.58
N ALA A 35 0.43 -0.50 11.36
CA ALA A 35 1.85 -0.75 11.25
C ALA A 35 2.44 -1.01 12.66
N PRO A 36 3.67 -1.54 12.78
CA PRO A 36 4.28 -1.80 14.09
C PRO A 36 4.37 -0.57 15.01
N SER A 37 4.34 0.64 14.46
CA SER A 37 4.24 1.90 15.19
C SER A 37 3.36 2.90 14.43
N LYS A 38 2.81 3.89 15.15
CA LYS A 38 2.04 4.98 14.54
C LYS A 38 2.99 5.92 13.79
N LYS A 39 2.93 5.91 12.46
CA LYS A 39 3.76 6.72 11.58
C LYS A 39 3.06 7.02 10.25
N THR A 40 3.56 8.00 9.52
CA THR A 40 3.27 8.14 8.09
C THR A 40 3.88 6.95 7.36
N LEU A 41 3.07 6.30 6.53
CA LEU A 41 3.54 5.24 5.65
C LEU A 41 4.04 5.87 4.34
N PHE A 42 5.17 5.39 3.86
CA PHE A 42 5.68 5.77 2.55
C PHE A 42 5.26 4.72 1.53
N THR A 43 4.85 5.17 0.36
CA THR A 43 4.56 4.28 -0.75
C THR A 43 5.68 4.30 -1.78
N VAL A 44 5.83 3.18 -2.49
CA VAL A 44 6.67 3.06 -3.68
C VAL A 44 5.83 2.62 -4.85
N VAL A 45 6.38 2.79 -6.05
CA VAL A 45 5.90 2.10 -7.25
C VAL A 45 6.98 1.18 -7.77
N HIS A 46 6.53 0.04 -8.29
CA HIS A 46 7.37 -0.82 -9.09
C HIS A 46 7.56 -0.20 -10.47
N ASP A 47 8.82 0.08 -10.82
CA ASP A 47 9.24 0.59 -12.12
C ASP A 47 10.26 -0.37 -12.75
N PHE A 48 10.52 -0.23 -14.04
CA PHE A 48 11.39 -1.13 -14.79
C PHE A 48 12.55 -0.36 -15.42
N GLU A 49 13.75 -0.90 -15.29
CA GLU A 49 14.96 -0.35 -15.90
C GLU A 49 15.44 -1.24 -17.06
N PRO A 50 16.05 -0.67 -18.12
CA PRO A 50 16.55 -1.45 -19.24
C PRO A 50 17.54 -2.54 -18.80
N GLY A 51 17.29 -3.78 -19.23
CA GLY A 51 18.15 -4.93 -18.93
C GLY A 51 17.83 -5.65 -17.61
N TRP A 52 16.78 -5.26 -16.90
CA TRP A 52 16.29 -5.94 -15.71
C TRP A 52 15.04 -6.77 -16.07
N GLU A 53 14.94 -7.99 -15.54
CA GLU A 53 13.75 -8.84 -15.69
C GLU A 53 12.74 -8.65 -14.54
N THR A 54 13.14 -7.91 -13.50
CA THR A 54 12.34 -7.57 -12.32
C THR A 54 12.06 -6.06 -12.27
N TYR A 55 11.53 -5.59 -11.15
CA TYR A 55 11.27 -4.18 -10.91
C TYR A 55 12.30 -3.56 -9.95
N ILE A 56 12.34 -2.23 -9.95
CA ILE A 56 12.92 -1.40 -8.90
C ILE A 56 11.81 -0.64 -8.16
N GLU A 57 12.06 -0.24 -6.93
CA GLU A 57 11.16 0.60 -6.16
C GLU A 57 11.54 2.07 -6.30
N LYS A 58 10.62 2.91 -6.76
CA LYS A 58 10.78 4.37 -6.76
C LYS A 58 9.87 5.00 -5.70
N ALA A 59 10.44 5.87 -4.89
CA ALA A 59 9.70 6.59 -3.86
C ALA A 59 8.56 7.42 -4.47
N GLN A 60 7.35 7.26 -3.91
CA GLN A 60 6.25 8.18 -4.14
C GLN A 60 6.15 9.21 -3.00
N GLN A 61 5.33 10.24 -3.20
CA GLN A 61 5.08 11.26 -2.18
C GLN A 61 4.47 10.62 -0.91
N PRO A 62 4.80 11.11 0.30
CA PRO A 62 4.26 10.60 1.55
C PRO A 62 2.72 10.71 1.63
N LEU A 63 2.10 9.74 2.31
CA LEU A 63 0.67 9.71 2.67
C LEU A 63 0.28 10.78 3.70
#